data_AF-A0A2A2GQY8-F1
#
_entry.id   AF-A0A2A2GQY8-F1
#
_cell.length_a   1.000
_cell.length_b   1.000
_cell.length_c   1.000
_cell.angle_alpha   90.00
_cell.angle_beta   90.00
_cell.angle_gamma   90.00
#
_symmetry.space_group_name_H-M   'P 1'
#
loop_
_entity.id
_entity.type
_entity.pdbx_description
1 polymer ?
#
loop_
_entity_poly.entity_id
_entity_poly.type
_entity_poly.pdbx_seq_one_letter_code
_entity_poly.pdbx_strand_id
1 'polypeptide(L)'
;MGIEESEVKKEYLHIFFIKYLQFAEIEAVASVAKGRNYEIIKCLYSLFVEISKKKTEAQKVEKEIKELDKQIEIFNEENKDIPSISIRISTQQGYLYTLSPNSDLSRAFQLLVTSMNKYKIWRENLSKEALKEIYKRNLLDKQRFYFKDTPEDLNKELLSQTLVARNYVLRQSLIEFYNGISHLNAAFWNTGDKEDNVKKAKHHFQRGALDSYKAIIKDFSLMLGNQSDEPRQKFLKKIADIRQKEYQTIGFEKKRNEDISLYQEYENLVDAILQLQKK
;
A
#
# COMPACT_ATOMS: atom_id res chain seq x y z
N MET A 1 -3.07 17.17 -29.46
CA MET A 1 -3.71 16.43 -28.36
C MET A 1 -2.78 16.07 -27.19
N GLY A 2 -1.44 15.98 -27.35
CA GLY A 2 -0.54 15.57 -26.24
C GLY A 2 -0.06 16.67 -25.27
N ILE A 3 -0.18 17.95 -25.62
CA ILE A 3 0.32 19.07 -24.78
C ILE A 3 -0.73 19.46 -23.71
N GLU A 4 -2.00 19.51 -24.08
CA GLU A 4 -3.11 19.90 -23.21
C GLU A 4 -3.36 18.88 -22.07
N GLU A 5 -3.28 17.59 -22.39
CA GLU A 5 -3.37 16.51 -21.39
C GLU A 5 -2.19 16.52 -20.40
N SER A 6 -1.02 17.01 -20.84
CA SER A 6 0.15 17.16 -19.96
C SER A 6 0.03 18.34 -18.99
N GLU A 7 -0.64 19.44 -19.38
CA GLU A 7 -0.81 20.60 -18.48
C GLU A 7 -1.89 20.32 -17.43
N VAL A 8 -3.02 19.74 -17.83
CA VAL A 8 -4.10 19.35 -16.90
C VAL A 8 -3.58 18.38 -15.81
N LYS A 9 -2.73 17.42 -16.19
CA LYS A 9 -2.13 16.48 -15.24
C LYS A 9 -1.17 17.17 -14.25
N LYS A 10 -0.44 18.20 -14.69
CA LYS A 10 0.42 19.00 -13.78
C LYS A 10 -0.41 19.76 -12.77
N GLU A 11 -1.52 20.36 -13.20
CA GLU A 11 -2.44 21.07 -12.32
C GLU A 11 -3.00 20.15 -11.23
N TYR A 12 -3.49 18.97 -11.59
CA TYR A 12 -3.98 18.01 -10.59
C TYR A 12 -2.89 17.48 -9.66
N LEU A 13 -1.66 17.28 -10.15
CA LEU A 13 -0.54 16.93 -9.27
C LEU A 13 -0.22 18.05 -8.28
N HIS A 14 -0.29 19.30 -8.72
CA HIS A 14 -0.09 20.45 -7.84
C HIS A 14 -1.17 20.50 -6.74
N ILE A 15 -2.44 20.33 -7.12
CA ILE A 15 -3.56 20.23 -6.17
C ILE A 15 -3.33 19.09 -5.18
N PHE A 16 -2.92 17.91 -5.67
CA PHE A 16 -2.62 16.76 -4.84
C PHE A 16 -1.57 17.07 -3.77
N PHE A 17 -0.44 17.69 -4.14
CA PHE A 17 0.63 17.99 -3.18
C PHE A 17 0.27 19.11 -2.19
N ILE A 18 -0.58 20.07 -2.59
CA ILE A 18 -1.17 21.03 -1.64
C ILE A 18 -2.04 20.31 -0.61
N LYS A 19 -2.94 19.42 -1.05
CA LYS A 19 -3.83 18.67 -0.16
C LYS A 19 -3.05 17.73 0.76
N TYR A 20 -2.01 17.08 0.23
CA TYR A 20 -1.10 16.29 1.04
C TYR A 20 -0.43 17.12 2.13
N LEU A 21 0.05 18.32 1.81
CA LEU A 21 0.67 19.22 2.78
C LEU A 21 -0.32 19.60 3.90
N GLN A 22 -1.54 20.02 3.53
CA GLN A 22 -2.60 20.35 4.49
C GLN A 22 -2.87 19.20 5.47
N PHE A 23 -2.93 17.97 4.95
CA PHE A 23 -3.08 16.79 5.80
C PHE A 23 -1.84 16.55 6.68
N ALA A 24 -0.64 16.64 6.12
CA ALA A 24 0.62 16.34 6.81
C ALA A 24 0.90 17.29 7.99
N GLU A 25 0.53 18.56 7.90
CA GLU A 25 0.73 19.57 8.96
C GLU A 25 -0.05 19.23 10.25
N ILE A 26 -1.21 18.59 10.11
CA ILE A 26 -2.06 18.16 11.22
C ILE A 26 -1.72 16.72 11.61
N GLU A 27 -1.47 15.85 10.63
CA GLU A 27 -1.10 14.45 10.85
C GLU A 27 0.20 14.30 11.63
N ALA A 28 1.17 15.20 11.46
CA ALA A 28 2.44 15.14 12.18
C ALA A 28 2.26 15.14 13.71
N VAL A 29 1.25 15.86 14.22
CA VAL A 29 0.92 15.91 15.66
C VAL A 29 -0.15 14.89 16.02
N ALA A 30 -1.21 14.83 15.22
CA ALA A 30 -2.33 13.92 15.48
C ALA A 30 -1.91 12.45 15.47
N SER A 31 -0.95 12.05 14.62
CA SER A 31 -0.49 10.67 14.54
C SER A 31 0.23 10.19 15.80
N VAL A 32 0.89 11.09 16.52
CA VAL A 32 1.54 10.79 17.82
C VAL A 32 0.49 10.59 18.90
N ALA A 33 -0.55 11.44 18.93
CA ALA A 33 -1.57 11.41 19.97
C ALA A 33 -2.66 10.34 19.75
N LYS A 34 -3.11 10.17 18.49
CA LYS A 34 -4.31 9.41 18.13
C LYS A 34 -4.06 8.34 17.06
N GLY A 35 -2.83 8.23 16.55
CA GLY A 35 -2.50 7.35 15.43
C GLY A 35 -2.87 7.95 14.07
N ARG A 36 -2.43 7.32 12.98
CA ARG A 36 -2.63 7.83 11.61
C ARG A 36 -4.09 7.69 11.15
N ASN A 37 -4.59 8.70 10.43
CA ASN A 37 -5.89 8.64 9.76
C ASN A 37 -5.78 7.88 8.42
N TYR A 38 -6.20 6.61 8.42
CA TYR A 38 -6.12 5.76 7.23
C TYR A 38 -7.17 6.06 6.17
N GLU A 39 -8.29 6.68 6.51
CA GLU A 39 -9.30 7.03 5.51
C GLU A 39 -8.80 8.15 4.61
N ILE A 40 -8.15 9.18 5.16
CA ILE A 40 -7.50 10.22 4.35
C ILE A 40 -6.39 9.63 3.48
N ILE A 41 -5.56 8.73 4.02
CA ILE A 41 -4.50 8.06 3.23
C ILE A 41 -5.10 7.25 2.07
N LYS A 42 -6.26 6.61 2.25
CA LYS A 42 -6.98 5.94 1.17
C LYS A 42 -7.48 6.94 0.12
N CYS A 43 -8.05 8.06 0.52
CA CYS A 43 -8.49 9.11 -0.42
C CYS A 43 -7.31 9.68 -1.23
N LEU A 44 -6.17 9.94 -0.57
CA LEU A 44 -4.93 10.33 -1.24
C LEU A 44 -4.47 9.26 -2.25
N TYR A 45 -4.52 7.98 -1.88
CA TYR A 45 -4.20 6.88 -2.79
C TYR A 45 -5.13 6.86 -4.01
N SER A 46 -6.44 6.90 -3.81
CA SER A 46 -7.43 6.90 -4.89
C SER A 46 -7.24 8.08 -5.85
N LEU A 47 -7.08 9.29 -5.30
CA LEU A 47 -6.81 10.49 -6.08
C LEU A 47 -5.53 10.35 -6.92
N PHE A 48 -4.44 9.90 -6.30
CA PHE A 48 -3.16 9.76 -7.00
C PHE A 48 -3.21 8.68 -8.10
N VAL A 49 -3.99 7.60 -7.90
CA VAL A 49 -4.25 6.59 -8.94
C VAL A 49 -4.98 7.21 -10.13
N GLU A 50 -6.04 7.97 -9.91
CA GLU A 50 -6.81 8.61 -10.98
C GLU A 50 -5.95 9.61 -11.78
N ILE A 51 -5.16 10.44 -11.10
CA ILE A 51 -4.20 11.37 -11.73
C ILE A 51 -3.16 10.62 -12.56
N SER A 52 -2.71 9.46 -12.07
CA SER A 52 -1.61 8.70 -12.68
C SER A 52 -2.00 7.93 -13.95
N LYS A 53 -3.30 7.78 -14.24
CA LYS A 53 -3.76 7.08 -15.45
C LYS A 53 -3.21 7.71 -16.73
N LYS A 54 -3.13 6.89 -17.79
CA LYS A 54 -2.70 7.34 -19.14
C LYS A 54 -3.64 8.40 -19.69
N LYS A 55 -4.94 8.18 -19.51
CA LYS A 55 -6.00 9.13 -19.85
C LYS A 55 -6.66 9.59 -18.56
N THR A 56 -6.47 10.85 -18.21
CA THR A 56 -7.06 11.45 -17.01
C THR A 56 -8.48 11.86 -17.30
N GLU A 57 -9.44 11.35 -16.52
CA GLU A 57 -10.84 11.76 -16.60
C GLU A 57 -11.11 12.83 -15.54
N ALA A 58 -11.14 14.10 -15.95
CA ALA A 58 -11.30 15.26 -15.05
C ALA A 58 -12.43 15.06 -14.02
N GLN A 59 -13.60 14.60 -14.46
CA GLN A 59 -14.75 14.33 -13.58
C GLN A 59 -14.47 13.32 -12.47
N LYS A 60 -13.65 12.29 -12.74
CA LYS A 60 -13.25 11.30 -11.72
C LYS A 60 -12.26 11.91 -10.75
N VAL A 61 -11.28 12.66 -11.25
CA VAL A 61 -10.29 13.35 -10.40
C VAL A 61 -10.98 14.36 -9.48
N GLU A 62 -11.88 15.19 -10.01
CA GLU A 62 -12.66 16.15 -9.22
C GLU A 62 -13.52 15.49 -8.16
N LYS A 63 -14.09 14.31 -8.46
CA LYS A 63 -14.84 13.53 -7.46
C LYS A 63 -13.92 13.07 -6.32
N GLU A 64 -12.73 12.55 -6.63
CA GLU A 64 -11.76 12.13 -5.61
C GLU A 64 -11.23 13.32 -4.80
N ILE A 65 -11.04 14.50 -5.41
CA ILE A 65 -10.70 15.75 -4.71
C ILE A 65 -11.80 16.12 -3.70
N LYS A 66 -13.07 16.13 -4.13
CA LYS A 66 -14.20 16.46 -3.24
C LYS A 66 -14.31 15.50 -2.05
N GLU A 67 -14.09 14.21 -2.27
CA GLU A 67 -14.09 13.25 -1.17
C GLU A 67 -12.92 13.46 -0.23
N LEU A 68 -11.71 13.74 -0.76
CA LEU A 68 -10.55 14.06 0.06
C LEU A 68 -10.78 15.32 0.91
N ASP A 69 -11.35 16.38 0.32
CA ASP A 69 -11.68 17.62 1.02
C ASP A 69 -12.63 17.36 2.19
N LYS A 70 -13.70 16.61 1.96
CA LYS A 70 -14.64 16.21 3.00
C LYS A 70 -13.96 15.45 4.14
N GLN A 71 -13.05 14.52 3.85
CA GLN A 71 -12.35 13.76 4.88
C GLN A 71 -11.35 14.62 5.66
N ILE A 72 -10.68 15.57 4.99
CA ILE A 72 -9.80 16.55 5.64
C ILE A 72 -10.60 17.47 6.55
N GLU A 73 -11.77 17.96 6.12
CA GLU A 73 -12.66 18.78 6.95
C GLU A 73 -13.10 18.05 8.22
N ILE A 74 -13.59 16.81 8.08
CA ILE A 74 -13.97 15.97 9.23
C ILE A 74 -12.78 15.81 10.19
N PHE A 75 -11.60 15.50 9.65
CA PHE A 75 -10.41 15.31 10.46
C PHE A 75 -9.96 16.59 11.17
N ASN A 76 -10.08 17.74 10.53
CA ASN A 76 -9.76 19.03 11.14
C ASN A 76 -10.71 19.33 12.30
N GLU A 77 -12.01 19.08 12.14
CA GLU A 77 -12.99 19.26 13.23
C GLU A 77 -12.72 18.30 14.41
N GLU A 78 -12.42 17.03 14.15
CA GLU A 78 -12.07 16.03 15.16
C GLU A 78 -10.74 16.35 15.89
N ASN A 79 -9.90 17.20 15.30
CA ASN A 79 -8.56 17.53 15.78
C ASN A 79 -8.36 19.04 15.94
N LYS A 80 -9.43 19.81 16.09
CA LYS A 80 -9.37 21.27 16.24
C LYS A 80 -8.55 21.74 17.45
N ASP A 81 -8.46 20.89 18.46
CA ASP A 81 -7.69 21.15 19.69
C ASP A 81 -6.21 20.77 19.56
N ILE A 82 -5.82 20.15 18.44
CA ILE A 82 -4.43 19.77 18.15
C ILE A 82 -3.76 20.91 17.37
N PRO A 83 -2.63 21.44 17.85
CA PRO A 83 -1.91 22.46 17.10
C PRO A 83 -1.37 21.89 15.79
N SER A 84 -1.55 22.62 14.69
CA SER A 84 -0.89 22.31 13.42
C SER A 84 0.58 22.73 13.46
N ILE A 85 1.44 21.99 12.78
CA ILE A 85 2.84 22.36 12.59
C ILE A 85 3.04 22.72 11.13
N SER A 86 3.56 23.91 10.87
CA SER A 86 3.94 24.29 9.51
C SER A 86 5.10 23.44 9.03
N ILE A 87 4.92 22.79 7.88
CA ILE A 87 5.97 22.03 7.23
C ILE A 87 6.75 22.97 6.32
N ARG A 88 8.08 23.00 6.49
CA ARG A 88 8.95 23.85 5.65
C ARG A 88 8.90 23.38 4.20
N ILE A 89 8.47 24.27 3.30
CA ILE A 89 8.52 24.10 1.84
C ILE A 89 9.51 25.10 1.23
N SER A 90 10.15 24.74 0.11
CA SER A 90 10.85 25.74 -0.71
C SER A 90 9.85 26.55 -1.51
N THR A 91 10.12 27.85 -1.71
CA THR A 91 9.35 28.70 -2.62
C THR A 91 9.62 28.37 -4.10
N GLN A 92 10.66 27.57 -4.38
CA GLN A 92 10.94 27.05 -5.71
C GLN A 92 10.26 25.70 -5.88
N GLN A 93 9.25 25.63 -6.74
CA GLN A 93 8.65 24.36 -7.14
C GLN A 93 9.70 23.51 -7.86
N GLY A 94 9.91 22.29 -7.36
CA GLY A 94 10.70 21.27 -8.02
C GLY A 94 9.90 20.68 -9.19
N TYR A 95 10.48 20.67 -10.38
CA TYR A 95 9.85 19.99 -11.52
C TYR A 95 9.88 18.46 -11.33
N LEU A 96 8.76 17.83 -10.97
CA LEU A 96 8.57 16.37 -11.06
C LEU A 96 8.39 15.94 -12.53
N TYR A 97 9.43 16.05 -13.36
CA TYR A 97 9.46 15.43 -14.71
C TYR A 97 9.40 13.89 -14.68
N THR A 98 9.48 13.29 -13.48
CA THR A 98 9.67 11.86 -13.23
C THR A 98 8.40 11.00 -13.25
N LEU A 99 7.21 11.58 -13.41
CA LEU A 99 5.97 10.83 -13.66
C LEU A 99 5.70 10.58 -15.15
N SER A 100 6.76 10.60 -15.98
CA SER A 100 6.69 10.06 -17.34
C SER A 100 6.20 8.60 -17.28
N PRO A 101 5.25 8.17 -18.11
CA PRO A 101 4.69 6.82 -18.09
C PRO A 101 5.72 5.67 -18.15
N ASN A 102 6.95 5.96 -18.58
CA ASN A 102 8.01 4.98 -18.77
C ASN A 102 9.18 5.12 -17.77
N SER A 103 9.07 5.98 -16.76
CA SER A 103 10.09 6.09 -15.73
C SER A 103 10.08 4.88 -14.78
N ASP A 104 11.22 4.59 -14.16
CA ASP A 104 11.30 3.53 -13.14
C ASP A 104 10.39 3.80 -11.94
N LEU A 105 10.14 5.07 -11.62
CA LEU A 105 9.18 5.47 -10.59
C LEU A 105 7.75 5.10 -10.99
N SER A 106 7.34 5.41 -12.23
CA SER A 106 6.01 5.07 -12.75
C SER A 106 5.79 3.56 -12.78
N ARG A 107 6.82 2.78 -13.17
CA ARG A 107 6.78 1.31 -13.12
C ARG A 107 6.62 0.78 -11.69
N ALA A 108 7.35 1.35 -10.72
CA ALA A 108 7.22 0.97 -9.32
C ALA A 108 5.84 1.32 -8.74
N PHE A 109 5.28 2.48 -9.09
CA PHE A 109 3.92 2.85 -8.68
C PHE A 109 2.87 1.93 -9.34
N GLN A 110 3.01 1.61 -10.62
CA GLN A 110 2.12 0.67 -11.31
C GLN A 110 2.16 -0.73 -10.68
N LEU A 111 3.33 -1.17 -10.23
CA LEU A 111 3.49 -2.43 -9.50
C LEU A 111 2.71 -2.40 -8.16
N LEU A 112 2.80 -1.29 -7.41
CA LEU A 112 2.01 -1.08 -6.20
C LEU A 112 0.51 -1.16 -6.50
N VAL A 113 0.02 -0.41 -7.48
CA VAL A 113 -1.40 -0.39 -7.85
C VAL A 113 -1.89 -1.77 -8.27
N THR A 114 -1.14 -2.48 -9.10
CA THR A 114 -1.46 -3.84 -9.57
C THR A 114 -1.57 -4.81 -8.39
N SER A 115 -0.57 -4.83 -7.51
CA SER A 115 -0.54 -5.73 -6.36
C SER A 115 -1.66 -5.45 -5.35
N MET A 116 -1.96 -4.17 -5.06
CA MET A 116 -3.08 -3.79 -4.21
C MET A 116 -4.43 -4.18 -4.82
N ASN A 117 -4.59 -4.08 -6.14
CA ASN A 117 -5.78 -4.55 -6.83
C ASN A 117 -5.92 -6.09 -6.77
N LYS A 118 -4.82 -6.85 -6.92
CA LYS A 118 -4.84 -8.30 -6.74
C LYS A 118 -5.22 -8.69 -5.31
N TYR A 119 -4.74 -7.96 -4.31
CA TYR A 119 -5.15 -8.15 -2.92
C TYR A 119 -6.64 -7.86 -2.72
N LYS A 120 -7.16 -6.78 -3.31
CA LYS A 120 -8.60 -6.48 -3.30
C LYS A 120 -9.42 -7.64 -3.88
N ILE A 121 -9.06 -8.13 -5.07
CA ILE A 121 -9.72 -9.26 -5.73
C ILE A 121 -9.67 -10.51 -4.84
N TRP A 122 -8.51 -10.83 -4.26
CA TRP A 122 -8.36 -11.92 -3.31
C TRP A 122 -9.36 -11.81 -2.16
N ARG A 123 -9.45 -10.63 -1.52
CA ARG A 123 -10.34 -10.40 -0.38
C ARG A 123 -11.83 -10.40 -0.75
N GLU A 124 -12.18 -10.00 -1.98
CA GLU A 124 -13.54 -10.05 -2.52
C GLU A 124 -14.04 -11.50 -2.69
N ASN A 125 -13.15 -12.39 -3.11
CA ASN A 125 -13.44 -13.80 -3.38
C ASN A 125 -13.49 -14.69 -2.13
N LEU A 126 -13.08 -14.19 -0.96
CA LEU A 126 -13.13 -14.96 0.29
C LEU A 126 -14.53 -14.96 0.91
N SER A 127 -15.01 -16.15 1.30
CA SER A 127 -16.23 -16.29 2.12
C SER A 127 -16.04 -15.68 3.51
N LYS A 128 -17.15 -15.41 4.22
CA LYS A 128 -17.08 -14.90 5.61
C LYS A 128 -16.39 -15.89 6.53
N GLU A 129 -16.57 -17.18 6.28
CA GLU A 129 -15.98 -18.30 7.01
C GLU A 129 -14.46 -18.37 6.77
N ALA A 130 -14.03 -18.24 5.52
CA ALA A 130 -12.61 -18.18 5.17
C ALA A 130 -11.92 -16.97 5.81
N LEU A 131 -12.57 -15.81 5.79
CA LEU A 131 -12.08 -14.61 6.47
C LEU A 131 -11.93 -14.85 7.98
N LYS A 132 -12.96 -15.37 8.65
CA LYS A 132 -12.91 -15.72 10.08
C LYS A 132 -11.73 -16.63 10.41
N GLU A 133 -11.51 -17.66 9.59
CA GLU A 133 -10.41 -18.60 9.79
C GLU A 133 -9.03 -17.93 9.64
N ILE A 134 -8.86 -17.04 8.64
CA ILE A 134 -7.65 -16.24 8.48
C ILE A 134 -7.41 -15.35 9.71
N TYR A 135 -8.43 -14.65 10.20
CA TYR A 135 -8.32 -13.80 11.40
C TYR A 135 -7.91 -14.64 12.62
N LYS A 136 -8.58 -15.78 12.83
CA LYS A 136 -8.28 -16.72 13.91
C LYS A 136 -6.83 -17.19 13.86
N ARG A 137 -6.35 -17.67 12.72
CA ARG A 137 -4.97 -18.15 12.59
C ARG A 137 -3.94 -17.05 12.78
N ASN A 138 -4.19 -15.85 12.25
CA ASN A 138 -3.33 -14.69 12.48
C ASN A 138 -3.24 -14.30 13.96
N LEU A 139 -4.36 -14.35 14.69
CA LEU A 139 -4.39 -14.08 16.12
C LEU A 139 -3.56 -15.11 16.90
N LEU A 140 -3.78 -16.41 16.62
CA LEU A 140 -3.04 -17.51 17.24
C LEU A 140 -1.53 -17.41 16.96
N ASP A 141 -1.15 -17.16 15.71
CA ASP A 141 0.26 -16.99 15.34
C ASP A 141 0.91 -15.81 16.07
N LYS A 142 0.18 -14.69 16.24
CA LYS A 142 0.69 -13.53 16.98
C LYS A 142 0.85 -13.85 18.47
N GLN A 143 -0.09 -14.59 19.05
CA GLN A 143 -0.06 -14.95 20.48
C GLN A 143 1.10 -15.89 20.83
N ARG A 144 1.50 -16.80 19.93
CA ARG A 144 2.65 -17.70 20.14
C ARG A 144 3.96 -16.98 20.47
N PHE A 145 4.10 -15.71 20.06
CA PHE A 145 5.27 -14.90 20.41
C PHE A 145 5.25 -14.39 21.86
N TYR A 146 4.07 -14.27 22.47
CA TYR A 146 3.90 -13.64 23.78
C TYR A 146 3.46 -14.62 24.86
N PHE A 147 2.81 -15.72 24.48
CA PHE A 147 2.25 -16.71 25.39
C PHE A 147 2.85 -18.09 25.12
N LYS A 148 3.29 -18.77 26.19
CA LYS A 148 3.77 -20.15 26.13
C LYS A 148 2.61 -21.12 25.87
N ASP A 149 1.48 -20.89 26.55
CA ASP A 149 0.22 -21.59 26.38
C ASP A 149 -0.84 -20.60 25.91
N THR A 150 -1.62 -20.96 24.89
CA THR A 150 -2.57 -20.04 24.27
C THR A 150 -3.88 -20.01 25.06
N PRO A 151 -4.31 -18.87 25.64
CA PRO A 151 -5.50 -18.85 26.49
C PRO A 151 -6.77 -19.02 25.63
N GLU A 152 -7.42 -20.17 25.74
CA GLU A 152 -8.57 -20.53 24.89
C GLU A 152 -9.77 -19.61 25.10
N ASP A 153 -10.02 -19.19 26.33
CA ASP A 153 -11.13 -18.29 26.67
C ASP A 153 -10.91 -16.88 26.12
N LEU A 154 -9.67 -16.36 26.20
CA LEU A 154 -9.30 -15.09 25.58
C LEU A 154 -9.50 -15.13 24.07
N ASN A 155 -9.19 -16.27 23.42
CA ASN A 155 -9.42 -16.42 21.99
C ASN A 155 -10.90 -16.44 21.61
N LYS A 156 -11.74 -17.13 22.40
CA LYS A 156 -13.20 -17.10 22.18
C LYS A 156 -13.74 -15.68 22.31
N GLU A 157 -13.28 -14.94 23.31
CA GLU A 157 -13.66 -13.55 23.54
C GLU A 157 -13.18 -12.62 22.40
N LEU A 158 -11.90 -12.68 22.03
CA LEU A 158 -11.36 -11.84 20.95
C LEU A 158 -12.02 -12.15 19.60
N LEU A 159 -12.31 -13.41 19.30
CA LEU A 159 -13.00 -13.81 18.07
C LEU A 159 -14.47 -13.39 18.06
N SER A 160 -15.16 -13.40 19.20
CA SER A 160 -16.56 -12.94 19.28
C SER A 160 -16.66 -11.43 19.10
N GLN A 161 -15.64 -10.68 19.52
CA GLN A 161 -15.52 -9.24 19.31
C GLN A 161 -14.93 -8.86 17.94
N THR A 162 -14.34 -9.81 17.21
CA THR A 162 -13.75 -9.54 15.89
C THR A 162 -14.87 -9.29 14.88
N LEU A 163 -15.14 -8.02 14.59
CA LEU A 163 -15.85 -7.60 13.40
C LEU A 163 -15.07 -8.11 12.18
N VAL A 164 -15.60 -9.12 11.52
CA VAL A 164 -15.02 -9.69 10.29
C VAL A 164 -15.25 -8.70 9.15
N ALA A 165 -14.49 -7.61 9.18
CA ALA A 165 -14.49 -6.61 8.14
C ALA A 165 -13.69 -7.15 6.95
N ARG A 166 -14.26 -6.97 5.75
CA ARG A 166 -13.53 -7.15 4.50
C ARG A 166 -12.63 -5.95 4.30
N ASN A 167 -11.41 -6.05 4.81
CA ASN A 167 -10.35 -5.10 4.52
C ASN A 167 -9.87 -5.32 3.08
N TYR A 168 -10.47 -4.59 2.13
CA TYR A 168 -10.13 -4.64 0.71
C TYR A 168 -8.79 -3.99 0.38
N VAL A 169 -8.26 -3.20 1.31
CA VAL A 169 -6.96 -2.53 1.17
C VAL A 169 -6.07 -2.93 2.33
N LEU A 170 -4.87 -3.40 2.03
CA LEU A 170 -3.90 -3.76 3.06
C LEU A 170 -3.32 -2.49 3.69
N ARG A 171 -3.49 -2.35 5.01
CA ARG A 171 -3.00 -1.19 5.78
C ARG A 171 -1.50 -0.95 5.60
N GLN A 172 -0.69 -2.01 5.55
CA GLN A 172 0.74 -1.90 5.35
C GLN A 172 1.10 -1.28 3.99
N SER A 173 0.44 -1.70 2.91
CA SER A 173 0.66 -1.12 1.57
C SER A 173 0.28 0.35 1.50
N LEU A 174 -0.76 0.77 2.23
CA LEU A 174 -1.13 2.19 2.36
C LEU A 174 -0.08 3.01 3.12
N ILE A 175 0.55 2.44 4.14
CA ILE A 175 1.65 3.10 4.87
C ILE A 175 2.84 3.30 3.94
N GLU A 176 3.21 2.27 3.18
CA GLU A 176 4.30 2.38 2.21
C GLU A 176 3.97 3.36 1.08
N PHE A 177 2.73 3.38 0.58
CA PHE A 177 2.26 4.43 -0.33
C PHE A 177 2.46 5.83 0.27
N TYR A 178 1.96 6.06 1.49
CA TYR A 178 2.05 7.35 2.16
C TYR A 178 3.49 7.80 2.38
N ASN A 179 4.37 6.89 2.81
CA ASN A 179 5.79 7.17 2.95
C ASN A 179 6.43 7.51 1.59
N GLY A 180 6.06 6.80 0.51
CA GLY A 180 6.49 7.11 -0.84
C GLY A 180 6.05 8.51 -1.30
N ILE A 181 4.80 8.88 -1.02
CA ILE A 181 4.27 10.22 -1.31
C ILE A 181 5.01 11.30 -0.51
N SER A 182 5.38 11.04 0.76
CA SER A 182 6.14 12.01 1.56
C SER A 182 7.46 12.42 0.89
N HIS A 183 8.17 11.46 0.28
CA HIS A 183 9.38 11.72 -0.49
C HIS A 183 9.09 12.43 -1.81
N LEU A 184 8.03 12.06 -2.52
CA LEU A 184 7.64 12.78 -3.73
C LEU A 184 7.23 14.22 -3.43
N ASN A 185 6.57 14.47 -2.30
CA ASN A 185 6.22 15.80 -1.84
C ASN A 185 7.49 16.61 -1.53
N ALA A 186 8.49 16.01 -0.87
CA ALA A 186 9.77 16.67 -0.66
C ALA A 186 10.48 17.02 -1.98
N ALA A 187 10.49 16.09 -2.94
CA ALA A 187 11.01 16.35 -4.28
C ALA A 187 10.22 17.44 -5.05
N PHE A 188 8.89 17.48 -4.88
CA PHE A 188 8.00 18.47 -5.49
C PHE A 188 8.22 19.87 -4.94
N TRP A 189 8.41 20.00 -3.63
CA TRP A 189 8.69 21.27 -2.96
C TRP A 189 10.18 21.59 -2.85
N ASN A 190 11.03 20.89 -3.59
CA ASN A 190 12.49 21.07 -3.60
C ASN A 190 13.10 21.11 -2.18
N THR A 191 12.65 20.21 -1.30
CA THR A 191 13.19 20.06 0.06
C THR A 191 14.09 18.83 0.13
N GLY A 192 15.40 19.08 0.28
CA GLY A 192 16.43 18.03 0.26
C GLY A 192 16.82 17.58 -1.15
N ASP A 193 17.48 16.43 -1.24
CA ASP A 193 17.96 15.88 -2.51
C ASP A 193 16.80 15.24 -3.29
N LYS A 194 16.52 15.79 -4.47
CA LYS A 194 15.43 15.37 -5.35
C LYS A 194 15.61 13.93 -5.87
N GLU A 195 16.82 13.56 -6.30
CA GLU A 195 17.07 12.24 -6.89
C GLU A 195 16.99 11.15 -5.82
N ASP A 196 17.54 11.43 -4.63
CA ASP A 196 17.46 10.53 -3.48
C ASP A 196 16.01 10.35 -3.01
N ASN A 197 15.22 11.43 -2.93
CA ASN A 197 13.80 11.35 -2.60
C ASN A 197 13.00 10.51 -3.63
N VAL A 198 13.24 10.71 -4.92
CA VAL A 198 12.60 9.89 -5.97
C VAL A 198 13.00 8.42 -5.85
N LYS A 199 14.26 8.13 -5.53
CA LYS A 199 14.75 6.76 -5.30
C LYS A 199 14.06 6.12 -4.08
N LYS A 200 13.93 6.85 -2.97
CA LYS A 200 13.24 6.38 -1.75
C LYS A 200 11.75 6.12 -2.02
N ALA A 201 11.08 7.02 -2.74
CA ALA A 201 9.68 6.82 -3.15
C ALA A 201 9.49 5.53 -3.95
N LYS A 202 10.38 5.27 -4.92
CA LYS A 202 10.39 4.02 -5.70
C LYS A 202 10.49 2.78 -4.80
N HIS A 203 11.39 2.79 -3.81
CA HIS A 203 11.57 1.67 -2.89
C HIS A 203 10.34 1.44 -2.01
N HIS A 204 9.71 2.50 -1.53
CA HIS A 204 8.46 2.40 -0.77
C HIS A 204 7.34 1.78 -1.61
N PHE A 205 7.15 2.20 -2.86
CA PHE A 205 6.15 1.59 -3.74
C PHE A 205 6.42 0.10 -4.00
N GLN A 206 7.68 -0.26 -4.25
CA GLN A 206 8.09 -1.65 -4.42
C GLN A 206 7.85 -2.49 -3.15
N ARG A 207 8.13 -1.93 -1.97
CA ARG A 207 7.88 -2.59 -0.69
C ARG A 207 6.39 -2.79 -0.42
N GLY A 208 5.58 -1.77 -0.65
CA GLY A 208 4.12 -1.88 -0.53
C GLY A 208 3.53 -2.91 -1.50
N ALA A 209 4.16 -3.10 -2.68
CA ALA A 209 3.74 -4.15 -3.59
C ALA A 209 4.03 -5.56 -3.05
N LEU A 210 5.23 -5.77 -2.49
CA LEU A 210 5.59 -7.02 -1.83
C LEU A 210 4.69 -7.31 -0.63
N ASP A 211 4.32 -6.30 0.16
CA ASP A 211 3.42 -6.47 1.30
C ASP A 211 2.05 -6.99 0.84
N SER A 212 1.49 -6.44 -0.24
CA SER A 212 0.24 -6.94 -0.85
C SER A 212 0.36 -8.39 -1.31
N TYR A 213 1.41 -8.74 -2.08
CA TYR A 213 1.60 -10.11 -2.56
C TYR A 213 1.80 -11.12 -1.41
N LYS A 214 2.65 -10.77 -0.44
CA LYS A 214 2.93 -11.62 0.72
C LYS A 214 1.70 -11.81 1.60
N ALA A 215 0.82 -10.81 1.72
CA ALA A 215 -0.44 -10.97 2.43
C ALA A 215 -1.36 -12.01 1.77
N ILE A 216 -1.50 -11.98 0.44
CA ILE A 216 -2.28 -13.00 -0.30
C ILE A 216 -1.68 -14.40 -0.10
N ILE A 217 -0.36 -14.53 -0.28
CA ILE A 217 0.34 -15.81 -0.13
C ILE A 217 0.20 -16.35 1.29
N LYS A 218 0.31 -15.48 2.30
CA LYS A 218 0.12 -15.84 3.71
C LYS A 218 -1.31 -16.31 3.95
N ASP A 219 -2.31 -15.53 3.56
CA ASP A 219 -3.73 -15.86 3.72
C ASP A 219 -4.04 -17.23 3.08
N PHE A 220 -3.60 -17.43 1.84
CA PHE A 220 -3.77 -18.71 1.15
C PHE A 220 -3.05 -19.86 1.86
N SER A 221 -1.81 -19.67 2.30
CA SER A 221 -1.06 -20.68 3.06
C SER A 221 -1.75 -21.05 4.37
N LEU A 222 -2.34 -20.06 5.06
CA LEU A 222 -3.16 -20.27 6.24
C LEU A 222 -4.42 -21.06 5.91
N MET A 223 -5.03 -20.91 4.73
CA MET A 223 -6.22 -21.68 4.36
C MET A 223 -5.92 -23.14 4.01
N LEU A 224 -4.72 -23.45 3.49
CA LEU A 224 -4.33 -24.82 3.11
C LEU A 224 -4.23 -25.82 4.28
N GLY A 225 -4.30 -25.37 5.55
CA GLY A 225 -4.25 -26.30 6.68
C GLY A 225 -2.88 -26.94 6.92
N ASN A 226 -2.88 -27.99 7.75
CA ASN A 226 -1.70 -28.82 8.09
C ASN A 226 -1.65 -30.13 7.29
N GLN A 227 -2.42 -30.25 6.22
CA GLN A 227 -2.42 -31.48 5.41
C GLN A 227 -1.06 -31.65 4.73
N SER A 228 -0.60 -32.90 4.64
CA SER A 228 0.70 -33.27 4.07
C SER A 228 0.54 -33.74 2.63
N ASP A 229 -0.16 -32.96 1.81
CA ASP A 229 -0.38 -33.28 0.40
C ASP A 229 0.79 -32.74 -0.47
N GLU A 230 1.17 -33.53 -1.48
CA GLU A 230 2.27 -33.21 -2.41
C GLU A 230 2.10 -31.82 -3.09
N PRO A 231 0.90 -31.40 -3.52
CA PRO A 231 0.70 -30.06 -4.10
C PRO A 231 1.05 -28.92 -3.13
N ARG A 232 0.67 -29.02 -1.86
CA ARG A 232 1.02 -28.04 -0.83
C ARG A 232 2.52 -27.99 -0.58
N GLN A 233 3.20 -29.13 -0.52
CA GLN A 233 4.66 -29.15 -0.35
C GLN A 233 5.38 -28.46 -1.52
N LYS A 234 4.93 -28.70 -2.75
CA LYS A 234 5.44 -28.00 -3.94
C LYS A 234 5.21 -26.49 -3.86
N PHE A 235 4.04 -26.06 -3.38
CA PHE A 235 3.73 -24.63 -3.19
C PHE A 235 4.61 -23.99 -2.10
N LEU A 236 4.75 -24.63 -0.94
CA LEU A 236 5.61 -24.15 0.15
C LEU A 236 7.08 -24.08 -0.27
N LYS A 237 7.56 -25.05 -1.05
CA LYS A 237 8.92 -25.01 -1.61
C LYS A 237 9.12 -23.79 -2.51
N LYS A 238 8.18 -23.51 -3.43
CA LYS A 238 8.24 -22.30 -4.27
C LYS A 238 8.32 -21.02 -3.43
N ILE A 239 7.55 -20.92 -2.34
CA ILE A 239 7.64 -19.78 -1.43
C ILE A 239 9.01 -19.69 -0.79
N ALA A 240 9.55 -20.82 -0.30
CA ALA A 240 10.87 -20.86 0.32
C ALA A 240 11.96 -20.40 -0.66
N ASP A 241 11.92 -20.86 -1.90
CA ASP A 241 12.85 -20.48 -2.96
C ASP A 241 12.80 -18.97 -3.24
N ILE A 242 11.59 -18.40 -3.40
CA ILE A 242 11.41 -16.94 -3.59
C ILE A 242 11.95 -16.16 -2.39
N ARG A 243 11.69 -16.63 -1.16
CA ARG A 243 12.17 -15.97 0.08
C ARG A 243 13.69 -16.06 0.22
N GLN A 244 14.30 -17.17 -0.18
CA GLN A 244 15.75 -17.32 -0.18
C GLN A 244 16.40 -16.32 -1.15
N LYS A 245 15.86 -16.19 -2.37
CA LYS A 245 16.30 -15.18 -3.35
C LYS A 245 16.14 -13.75 -2.81
N GLU A 246 15.02 -13.45 -2.16
CA GLU A 246 14.81 -12.15 -1.54
C GLU A 246 15.89 -11.84 -0.49
N TYR A 247 16.22 -12.82 0.37
CA TYR A 247 17.24 -12.66 1.41
C TYR A 247 18.64 -12.46 0.82
N GLN A 248 19.00 -13.26 -0.18
CA GLN A 248 20.29 -13.17 -0.87
C GLN A 248 20.49 -11.86 -1.64
N THR A 249 19.41 -11.14 -1.93
CA THR A 249 19.43 -9.85 -2.64
C THR A 249 19.25 -8.64 -1.73
N ILE A 250 19.18 -8.82 -0.40
CA ILE A 250 19.16 -7.70 0.56
C ILE A 250 20.47 -6.90 0.40
N GLY A 251 20.34 -5.59 0.21
CA GLY A 251 21.49 -4.68 0.01
C GLY A 251 22.06 -4.67 -1.41
N PHE A 252 21.58 -5.53 -2.33
CA PHE A 252 22.09 -5.62 -3.70
C PHE A 252 20.96 -5.42 -4.73
N GLU A 253 20.53 -4.16 -4.91
CA GLU A 253 19.39 -3.78 -5.77
C GLU A 253 19.54 -4.18 -7.24
N LYS A 254 20.75 -4.14 -7.80
CA LYS A 254 21.01 -4.55 -9.19
C LYS A 254 20.65 -6.04 -9.39
N LYS A 255 21.14 -6.92 -8.51
CA LYS A 255 20.84 -8.35 -8.54
C LYS A 255 19.36 -8.67 -8.33
N ARG A 256 18.62 -7.83 -7.59
CA ARG A 256 17.17 -8.01 -7.39
C ARG A 256 16.35 -7.79 -8.68
N ASN A 257 16.89 -7.05 -9.65
CA ASN A 257 16.20 -6.65 -10.87
C ASN A 257 16.74 -7.32 -12.15
N GLU A 258 17.89 -8.01 -12.11
CA GLU A 258 18.61 -8.52 -13.30
C GLU A 258 18.11 -9.89 -13.81
N ASP A 259 17.52 -10.76 -12.98
CA ASP A 259 17.36 -12.21 -13.30
C ASP A 259 15.93 -12.77 -13.18
N ILE A 260 14.93 -12.10 -13.78
CA ILE A 260 13.49 -12.19 -13.43
C ILE A 260 13.27 -11.39 -12.16
N SER A 261 12.60 -10.24 -12.29
CA SER A 261 12.42 -9.37 -11.12
C SER A 261 11.70 -10.17 -10.02
N LEU A 262 12.23 -10.15 -8.80
CA LEU A 262 11.64 -10.81 -7.63
C LEU A 262 10.12 -10.56 -7.53
N TYR A 263 9.69 -9.36 -7.93
CA TYR A 263 8.30 -8.95 -7.98
C TYR A 263 7.45 -9.78 -8.95
N GLN A 264 8.00 -10.18 -10.10
CA GLN A 264 7.34 -11.03 -11.08
C GLN A 264 7.19 -12.47 -10.58
N GLU A 265 8.14 -12.99 -9.81
CA GLU A 265 7.98 -14.31 -9.16
C GLU A 265 6.85 -14.30 -8.14
N TYR A 266 6.77 -13.24 -7.32
CA TYR A 266 5.65 -13.02 -6.40
C TYR A 266 4.33 -12.87 -7.14
N GLU A 267 4.31 -12.10 -8.22
CA GLU A 267 3.12 -11.85 -9.02
C GLU A 267 2.59 -13.14 -9.66
N ASN A 268 3.45 -13.92 -10.31
CA ASN A 268 3.11 -15.20 -10.92
C ASN A 268 2.52 -16.18 -9.90
N LEU A 269 3.08 -16.21 -8.69
CA LEU A 269 2.56 -17.05 -7.62
C LEU A 269 1.17 -16.61 -7.17
N VAL A 270 0.95 -15.30 -7.04
CA VAL A 270 -0.36 -14.73 -6.69
C VAL A 270 -1.38 -14.98 -7.80
N ASP A 271 -1.00 -14.89 -9.07
CA ASP A 271 -1.90 -15.20 -10.18
C ASP A 271 -2.34 -16.66 -10.17
N ALA A 272 -1.42 -17.59 -9.87
CA ALA A 272 -1.77 -18.99 -9.70
C ALA A 272 -2.76 -19.20 -8.54
N ILE A 273 -2.57 -18.51 -7.41
CA ILE A 273 -3.50 -18.54 -6.26
C ILE A 273 -4.89 -18.03 -6.66
N LEU A 274 -4.95 -16.88 -7.34
CA LEU A 274 -6.21 -16.28 -7.79
C LEU A 274 -6.95 -17.14 -8.81
N GLN A 275 -6.24 -17.88 -9.66
CA GLN A 275 -6.85 -18.81 -10.62
C GLN A 275 -7.50 -20.03 -9.93
N LEU A 276 -6.91 -20.51 -8.82
CA LEU A 276 -7.47 -21.64 -8.07
C LEU A 276 -8.80 -21.30 -7.39
N GLN A 277 -9.06 -20.04 -7.04
CA GLN A 277 -10.31 -19.60 -6.43
C GLN A 277 -11.48 -19.41 -7.42
N LYS A 278 -11.21 -19.36 -8.73
CA LYS A 278 -12.26 -19.20 -9.74
C LYS A 278 -12.95 -20.52 -10.11
N LYS A 279 -12.45 -21.64 -9.59
CA LYS A 279 -13.00 -22.99 -9.78
C LYS A 279 -13.76 -23.40 -8.53
#